data_AF-A0AAW2KAG1-F1
#
_entry.id   AF-A0AAW2KAG1-F1
#
_cell.length_a   1.000
_cell.length_b   1.000
_cell.length_c   1.000
_cell.angle_alpha   90.00
_cell.angle_beta   90.00
_cell.angle_gamma   90.00
#
_symmetry.space_group_name_H-M   'P 1'
#
loop_
_entity.id
_entity.type
_entity.pdbx_description
1 polymer ?
#
loop_
_entity_poly.entity_id
_entity_poly.type
_entity_poly.pdbx_seq_one_letter_code
_entity_poly.pdbx_strand_id
1 'polypeptide(L)'
;MDCPGDWPEPIVRVQSLSESCNNAIPERYVKPPEARPMLGSTVDANIPLIDLGGLHDDSLRERTLGHVSEACREWGFFMVVNHGISDELLHRAREVWRQFFHQPMDVKQGYANRPKTYEGYGSRLGVEKAQFLIGVITTISTICQAT
;
A
#
# COMPACT_ATOMS: atom_id res chain seq x y z
N MET A 1 -20.74 2.23 -23.01
CA MET A 1 -21.92 1.51 -22.48
C MET A 1 -21.43 0.69 -21.30
N ASP A 2 -21.40 1.33 -20.14
CA ASP A 2 -20.89 0.74 -18.90
C ASP A 2 -22.01 -0.06 -18.25
N CYS A 3 -21.79 -1.36 -18.01
CA CYS A 3 -22.69 -2.18 -17.22
C CYS A 3 -22.38 -1.96 -15.73
N PRO A 4 -23.25 -1.30 -14.95
CA PRO A 4 -23.12 -1.25 -13.50
C PRO A 4 -23.75 -2.54 -12.95
N GLY A 5 -22.95 -3.49 -12.46
CA GLY A 5 -23.55 -4.69 -11.86
C GLY A 5 -22.67 -5.88 -11.50
N ASP A 6 -21.38 -5.87 -11.82
CA ASP A 6 -20.53 -7.03 -11.46
C ASP A 6 -20.16 -7.03 -9.96
N TRP A 7 -20.11 -5.85 -9.31
CA TRP A 7 -19.77 -5.72 -7.88
C TRP A 7 -21.00 -5.91 -6.99
N PRO A 8 -20.91 -6.70 -5.90
CA PRO A 8 -22.05 -6.94 -5.00
C PRO A 8 -22.39 -5.73 -4.11
N GLU A 9 -21.49 -4.75 -3.99
CA GLU A 9 -21.71 -3.48 -3.30
C GLU A 9 -21.19 -2.29 -4.11
N PRO A 10 -21.79 -1.08 -3.98
CA PRO A 10 -21.29 0.11 -4.64
C PRO A 10 -19.86 0.46 -4.21
N ILE A 11 -18.96 0.55 -5.19
CA ILE A 11 -17.58 0.98 -4.95
C ILE A 11 -17.52 2.50 -4.84
N VAL A 12 -17.01 2.97 -3.71
CA VAL A 12 -16.64 4.38 -3.54
C VAL A 12 -15.13 4.47 -3.32
N ARG A 13 -14.47 5.32 -4.11
CA ARG A 13 -13.02 5.51 -4.06
C ARG A 13 -12.64 6.32 -2.81
N VAL A 14 -11.65 5.85 -2.05
CA VAL A 14 -11.18 6.52 -0.82
C VAL A 14 -10.64 7.91 -1.11
N GLN A 15 -10.01 8.11 -2.27
CA GLN A 15 -9.54 9.42 -2.71
C GLN A 15 -10.71 10.43 -2.78
N SER A 16 -11.82 10.08 -3.43
CA SER A 16 -13.01 10.95 -3.49
C SER A 16 -13.59 11.26 -2.11
N LEU A 17 -13.56 10.29 -1.19
CA LEU A 17 -14.00 10.52 0.20
C LEU A 17 -13.08 11.52 0.91
N SER A 18 -11.76 11.36 0.75
CA SER A 18 -10.77 12.26 1.34
C SER A 18 -10.90 13.68 0.79
N GLU A 19 -11.14 13.82 -0.52
CA GLU A 19 -11.31 15.11 -1.20
C GLU A 19 -12.65 15.79 -0.86
N SER A 20 -13.66 15.02 -0.42
CA SER A 20 -14.97 15.56 -0.03
C SER A 20 -14.98 16.24 1.35
N CYS A 21 -13.86 16.22 2.09
CA CYS A 21 -13.67 16.89 3.39
C CYS A 21 -14.78 16.61 4.42
N ASN A 22 -15.30 15.39 4.46
CA ASN A 22 -16.22 14.96 5.52
C ASN A 22 -15.41 14.59 6.78
N ASN A 23 -15.71 15.23 7.91
CA ASN A 23 -15.01 15.01 9.19
C ASN A 23 -15.37 13.68 9.89
N ALA A 24 -16.07 12.78 9.20
CA ALA A 24 -16.47 11.47 9.70
C ALA A 24 -15.96 10.34 8.80
N ILE A 25 -15.23 9.38 9.39
CA ILE A 25 -14.83 8.15 8.71
C ILE A 25 -16.08 7.26 8.57
N PRO A 26 -16.46 6.81 7.36
CA PRO A 26 -17.60 5.92 7.21
C PRO A 26 -17.38 4.61 7.95
N GLU A 27 -18.42 4.07 8.60
CA GLU A 27 -18.34 2.90 9.48
C GLU A 27 -17.64 1.69 8.85
N ARG A 28 -17.82 1.47 7.54
CA ARG A 28 -17.14 0.39 6.80
C ARG A 28 -15.60 0.46 6.80
N TYR A 29 -15.00 1.63 7.07
CA TYR A 29 -13.55 1.81 7.21
C TYR A 29 -13.07 1.71 8.66
N VAL A 30 -13.99 1.65 9.62
CA VAL A 30 -13.67 1.50 11.04
C VAL A 30 -13.40 0.03 11.32
N LYS A 31 -12.18 -0.30 11.72
CA LYS A 31 -11.81 -1.67 12.14
C LYS A 31 -12.56 -2.03 13.44
N PRO A 32 -12.90 -3.31 13.65
CA PRO A 32 -13.45 -3.78 14.93
C PRO A 32 -12.39 -3.56 16.04
N PRO A 33 -12.81 -3.34 17.29
CA PRO A 33 -11.91 -2.94 18.39
C PRO A 33 -10.66 -3.82 18.52
N GLU A 34 -10.79 -5.12 18.27
CA GLU A 34 -9.74 -6.13 18.39
C GLU A 34 -8.67 -5.99 17.31
N ALA A 35 -9.02 -5.41 16.16
CA ALA A 35 -8.13 -5.20 15.02
C ALA A 35 -7.60 -3.76 14.95
N ARG A 36 -7.98 -2.89 15.90
CA ARG A 36 -7.46 -1.53 15.96
C ARG A 36 -6.04 -1.56 16.51
N PRO A 37 -5.11 -0.80 15.92
CA PRO A 37 -3.75 -0.72 16.44
C PRO A 37 -3.77 -0.20 17.88
N MET A 38 -3.02 -0.84 18.78
CA MET A 38 -2.88 -0.35 20.15
C MET A 38 -2.00 0.91 20.13
N LEU A 39 -2.58 2.04 20.49
CA LEU A 39 -1.87 3.31 20.55
C LEU A 39 -0.81 3.23 21.67
N GLY A 40 0.47 3.13 21.30
CA GLY A 40 1.59 3.07 22.24
C GLY A 40 2.50 1.85 22.12
N SER A 41 2.18 0.84 21.31
CA SER A 41 3.15 -0.22 20.99
C SER A 41 3.98 0.19 19.78
N THR A 42 4.93 1.13 19.96
CA THR A 42 6.12 1.13 19.10
C THR A 42 6.91 -0.11 19.50
N VAL A 43 6.54 -1.27 18.96
CA VAL A 43 7.53 -2.32 18.84
C VAL A 43 8.60 -1.71 17.95
N ASP A 44 9.74 -1.33 18.54
CA ASP A 44 10.99 -1.14 17.80
C ASP A 44 11.37 -2.50 17.26
N ALA A 45 10.61 -2.94 16.25
CA ALA A 45 10.92 -4.09 15.47
C ALA A 45 12.14 -3.67 14.66
N ASN A 46 13.32 -4.13 15.10
CA ASN A 46 14.57 -4.00 14.36
C ASN A 46 14.50 -4.85 13.08
N ILE A 47 13.66 -4.42 12.12
CA ILE A 47 13.48 -5.09 10.83
C ILE A 47 14.87 -5.20 10.19
N PRO A 48 15.30 -6.42 9.79
CA PRO A 48 16.63 -6.61 9.22
C PRO A 48 16.86 -5.70 8.02
N LEU A 49 17.99 -4.99 8.00
CA LEU A 49 18.44 -4.18 6.87
C LEU A 49 19.64 -4.88 6.23
N ILE A 50 19.48 -5.35 4.99
CA ILE A 50 20.49 -6.17 4.30
C ILE A 50 21.14 -5.35 3.17
N ASP A 51 22.46 -5.28 3.20
CA ASP A 51 23.26 -4.71 2.11
C ASP A 51 23.48 -5.76 1.01
N LEU A 52 22.81 -5.57 -0.14
CA LEU A 52 22.94 -6.46 -1.30
C LEU A 52 24.20 -6.19 -2.13
N GLY A 53 24.93 -5.11 -1.89
CA GLY A 53 26.20 -4.83 -2.53
C GLY A 53 27.23 -5.94 -2.27
N GLY A 54 27.15 -6.58 -1.09
CA GLY A 54 27.98 -7.74 -0.75
C GLY A 54 27.80 -8.97 -1.65
N LEU A 55 26.73 -9.04 -2.47
CA LEU A 55 26.57 -10.12 -3.45
C LEU A 55 27.54 -10.01 -4.64
N HIS A 56 28.13 -8.83 -4.85
CA HIS A 56 29.09 -8.57 -5.92
C HIS A 56 30.55 -8.72 -5.48
N ASP A 57 30.80 -9.02 -4.20
CA ASP A 57 32.12 -9.27 -3.63
C ASP A 57 32.18 -10.72 -3.15
N ASP A 58 33.05 -11.54 -3.76
CA ASP A 58 33.20 -12.96 -3.44
C ASP A 58 33.49 -13.21 -1.96
N SER A 59 34.18 -12.28 -1.27
CA SER A 59 34.49 -12.39 0.15
C SER A 59 33.28 -12.13 1.06
N LEU A 60 32.28 -11.41 0.58
CA LEU A 60 31.09 -11.00 1.35
C LEU A 60 29.84 -11.79 0.96
N ARG A 61 29.84 -12.39 -0.23
CA ARG A 61 28.67 -13.02 -0.84
C ARG A 61 28.02 -14.09 0.04
N GLU A 62 28.81 -14.98 0.63
CA GLU A 62 28.28 -16.04 1.50
C GLU A 62 27.63 -15.47 2.76
N ARG A 63 28.25 -14.45 3.37
CA ARG A 63 27.70 -13.76 4.54
C ARG A 63 26.39 -13.04 4.21
N THR A 64 26.32 -12.33 3.08
CA THR A 64 25.10 -11.65 2.64
C THR A 64 23.97 -12.64 2.39
N LEU A 65 24.25 -13.78 1.74
CA LEU A 65 23.27 -14.86 1.55
C LEU A 65 22.82 -15.46 2.90
N GLY A 66 23.73 -15.60 3.86
CA GLY A 66 23.42 -16.00 5.23
C GLY A 66 22.40 -15.08 5.89
N HIS A 67 22.60 -13.76 5.83
CA HIS A 67 21.67 -12.77 6.38
C HIS A 67 20.30 -12.81 5.68
N VAL A 68 20.25 -12.97 4.35
CA VAL A 68 18.98 -13.13 3.62
C VAL A 68 18.24 -14.38 4.10
N SER A 69 18.96 -15.49 4.23
CA SER A 69 18.40 -16.77 4.69
C SER A 69 17.83 -16.69 6.10
N GLU A 70 18.54 -16.02 7.01
CA GLU A 70 18.12 -15.78 8.39
C GLU A 70 16.89 -14.86 8.45
N ALA A 71 16.91 -13.73 7.74
CA ALA A 71 15.76 -12.82 7.71
C ALA A 71 14.51 -13.50 7.13
N CYS A 72 14.65 -14.34 6.11
CA CYS A 72 13.52 -15.13 5.59
C CYS A 72 12.95 -16.11 6.62
N ARG A 73 13.80 -16.78 7.42
CA ARG A 73 13.36 -17.77 8.43
C ARG A 73 12.76 -17.13 9.68
N GLU A 74 13.43 -16.13 10.22
CA GLU A 74 13.10 -15.56 11.53
C GLU A 74 12.08 -14.43 11.42
N TRP A 75 12.10 -13.65 10.32
CA TRP A 75 11.25 -12.48 10.15
C TRP A 75 10.19 -12.62 9.06
N GLY A 76 10.49 -13.33 7.98
CA GLY A 76 9.65 -13.38 6.78
C GLY A 76 9.60 -12.05 5.99
N PHE A 77 10.29 -11.01 6.46
CA PHE A 77 10.41 -9.71 5.79
C PHE A 77 11.71 -9.00 6.20
N PHE A 78 12.29 -8.20 5.30
CA PHE A 78 13.49 -7.40 5.53
C PHE A 78 13.55 -6.21 4.57
N MET A 79 14.34 -5.21 4.93
CA MET A 79 14.70 -4.08 4.07
C MET A 79 16.03 -4.34 3.36
N VAL A 80 16.22 -3.75 2.18
CA VAL A 80 17.46 -3.89 1.40
C VAL A 80 18.04 -2.54 1.01
N VAL A 81 19.37 -2.46 0.97
CA VAL A 81 20.14 -1.32 0.42
C VAL A 81 21.16 -1.83 -0.60
N ASN A 82 21.71 -0.92 -1.41
CA ASN A 82 22.67 -1.24 -2.47
C ASN A 82 22.16 -2.36 -3.42
N HIS A 83 20.85 -2.36 -3.70
CA HIS A 83 20.17 -3.35 -4.54
C HIS A 83 20.43 -3.19 -6.05
N GLY A 84 21.26 -2.21 -6.46
CA GLY A 84 21.64 -2.00 -7.86
C GLY A 84 20.56 -1.35 -8.76
N ILE A 85 19.41 -0.96 -8.19
CA ILE A 85 18.37 -0.21 -8.92
C ILE A 85 18.71 1.27 -8.81
N SER A 86 18.85 1.96 -9.94
CA SER A 86 19.19 3.38 -9.97
C SER A 86 18.16 4.24 -9.25
N ASP A 87 18.62 5.24 -8.49
CA ASP A 87 17.74 6.21 -7.82
C ASP A 87 16.87 6.99 -8.80
N GLU A 88 17.37 7.30 -10.00
CA GLU A 88 16.60 7.96 -11.06
C GLU A 88 15.37 7.15 -11.46
N LEU A 89 15.52 5.83 -11.66
CA LEU A 89 14.39 4.95 -11.98
C LEU A 89 13.36 4.93 -10.85
N LEU A 90 13.80 4.83 -9.59
CA LEU A 90 12.89 4.87 -8.44
C LEU A 90 12.15 6.20 -8.35
N HIS A 91 12.84 7.33 -8.59
CA HIS A 91 12.25 8.65 -8.60
C HIS A 91 11.20 8.78 -9.72
N ARG A 92 11.54 8.39 -10.96
CA ARG A 92 10.60 8.42 -12.08
C ARG A 92 9.38 7.52 -11.86
N ALA A 93 9.58 6.33 -11.30
CA ALA A 93 8.47 5.42 -10.99
C ALA A 93 7.50 6.03 -9.97
N ARG A 94 8.02 6.66 -8.90
CA ARG A 94 7.19 7.39 -7.92
C ARG A 94 6.46 8.57 -8.57
N GLU A 95 7.14 9.30 -9.45
CA GLU A 95 6.55 10.46 -10.10
C GLU A 95 5.42 10.08 -11.06
N VAL A 96 5.62 9.07 -11.91
CA VAL A 96 4.56 8.51 -12.77
C VAL A 96 3.37 8.03 -11.94
N TRP A 97 3.62 7.35 -10.82
CA TRP A 97 2.56 6.91 -9.92
C TRP A 97 1.78 8.10 -9.34
N ARG A 98 2.47 9.15 -8.86
CA ARG A 98 1.82 10.37 -8.37
C ARG A 98 0.99 11.04 -9.46
N GLN A 99 1.56 11.24 -10.64
CA GLN A 99 0.88 11.87 -11.78
C GLN A 99 -0.42 11.15 -12.13
N PHE A 100 -0.41 9.81 -12.16
CA PHE A 100 -1.61 9.03 -12.42
C PHE A 100 -2.70 9.29 -11.38
N PHE A 101 -2.38 9.29 -10.07
CA PHE A 101 -3.37 9.51 -9.02
C PHE A 101 -3.88 10.96 -8.93
N HIS A 102 -3.14 11.93 -9.47
CA HIS A 102 -3.58 13.32 -9.64
C HIS A 102 -4.46 13.55 -10.87
N GLN A 103 -4.59 12.57 -11.78
CA GLN A 103 -5.53 12.68 -12.90
C GLN A 103 -6.98 12.78 -12.40
N PRO A 104 -7.87 13.40 -13.19
CA PRO A 104 -9.31 13.39 -12.97
C PRO A 104 -9.87 11.98 -12.73
N MET A 105 -10.95 11.89 -11.94
CA MET A 105 -11.50 10.61 -11.50
C MET A 105 -12.03 9.76 -12.67
N ASP A 106 -12.64 10.38 -13.67
CA ASP A 106 -13.12 9.75 -14.90
C ASP A 106 -11.98 9.09 -15.69
N VAL A 107 -10.84 9.77 -15.83
CA VAL A 107 -9.63 9.21 -16.47
C VAL A 107 -9.17 7.96 -15.74
N LYS A 108 -9.06 8.01 -14.41
CA LYS A 108 -8.65 6.84 -13.61
C LYS A 108 -9.67 5.70 -13.66
N GLN A 109 -10.96 6.03 -13.69
CA GLN A 109 -12.04 5.04 -13.79
C GLN A 109 -12.07 4.33 -15.14
N GLY A 110 -11.53 4.93 -16.20
CA GLY A 110 -11.28 4.24 -17.47
C GLY A 110 -10.39 3.00 -17.33
N TYR A 111 -9.58 2.92 -16.28
CA TYR A 111 -8.74 1.78 -15.96
C TYR A 111 -9.30 0.92 -14.81
N ALA A 112 -10.54 1.12 -14.38
CA ALA A 112 -11.09 0.47 -13.20
C ALA A 112 -11.03 -1.06 -13.27
N ASN A 113 -10.66 -1.68 -12.14
CA ASN A 113 -10.72 -3.13 -12.03
C ASN A 113 -12.16 -3.66 -12.05
N ARG A 114 -12.30 -4.95 -12.38
CA ARG A 114 -13.57 -5.69 -12.35
C ARG A 114 -13.49 -6.78 -11.28
N PRO A 115 -14.60 -7.28 -10.72
CA PRO A 115 -14.53 -8.36 -9.72
C PRO A 115 -13.86 -9.62 -10.27
N LYS A 116 -13.97 -9.84 -11.59
CA LYS A 116 -13.41 -10.98 -12.31
C LYS A 116 -11.91 -10.85 -12.64
N THR A 117 -11.33 -9.66 -12.59
CA THR A 117 -9.93 -9.40 -12.99
C THR A 117 -9.11 -8.86 -11.83
N TYR A 118 -7.87 -9.33 -11.69
CA TYR A 118 -6.95 -8.82 -10.65
C TYR A 118 -6.32 -7.48 -11.00
N GLU A 119 -6.41 -7.08 -12.27
CA GLU A 119 -5.78 -5.89 -12.83
C GLU A 119 -6.74 -4.68 -12.80
N GLY A 120 -6.14 -3.49 -12.79
CA GLY A 120 -6.84 -2.22 -12.95
C GLY A 120 -6.84 -1.33 -11.70
N TYR A 121 -7.35 -0.12 -11.88
CA TYR A 121 -7.47 0.92 -10.87
C TYR A 121 -8.54 0.58 -9.84
N GLY A 122 -8.10 0.56 -8.59
CA GLY A 122 -8.96 0.60 -7.43
C GLY A 122 -8.88 -0.62 -6.54
N SER A 123 -9.49 -0.50 -5.36
CA SER A 123 -9.47 -1.57 -4.38
C SER A 123 -10.47 -2.67 -4.73
N ARG A 124 -10.08 -3.94 -4.56
CA ARG A 124 -10.98 -5.10 -4.69
C ARG A 124 -11.76 -5.38 -3.39
N LEU A 125 -11.92 -4.37 -2.55
CA LEU A 125 -12.72 -4.47 -1.33
C LEU A 125 -14.19 -4.55 -1.72
N GLY A 126 -14.87 -5.61 -1.29
CA GLY A 126 -16.25 -5.91 -1.68
C GLY A 126 -16.41 -7.06 -2.68
N VAL A 127 -15.37 -7.85 -2.99
CA VAL A 127 -15.58 -9.16 -3.67
C VAL A 127 -16.29 -10.15 -2.74
N GLU A 128 -16.12 -9.98 -1.42
CA GLU A 128 -16.81 -10.72 -0.37
C GLU A 128 -17.49 -9.74 0.59
N LYS A 129 -18.70 -10.07 1.06
CA LYS A 129 -19.42 -9.27 2.05
C LYS A 129 -18.64 -9.25 3.38
N ALA A 130 -18.64 -8.10 4.05
CA ALA A 130 -18.10 -7.89 5.41
C ALA A 130 -16.56 -7.87 5.58
N GLN A 131 -15.76 -7.66 4.53
CA GLN A 131 -14.33 -7.38 4.71
C GLN A 131 -14.08 -5.93 5.16
N PHE A 132 -13.44 -5.77 6.33
CA PHE A 132 -13.03 -4.46 6.83
C PHE A 132 -11.97 -3.83 5.93
N LEU A 133 -12.13 -2.54 5.65
CA LEU A 133 -11.28 -1.84 4.70
C LEU A 133 -9.91 -1.57 5.36
N ILE A 134 -8.81 -1.87 4.64
CA ILE A 134 -7.47 -1.40 5.03
C ILE A 134 -7.42 0.09 4.73
N GLY A 135 -7.91 0.89 5.67
CA GLY A 135 -7.58 2.30 5.74
C GLY A 135 -6.13 2.43 6.19
N VAL A 136 -5.33 3.21 5.48
CA VAL A 136 -4.11 3.79 6.06
C VAL A 136 -4.61 4.77 7.13
N ILE A 137 -4.83 4.26 8.35
CA ILE A 137 -5.55 4.94 9.43
C ILE A 137 -4.79 6.17 9.98
N THR A 138 -3.59 6.47 9.50
CA THR A 138 -2.77 7.55 10.06
C THR A 138 -2.80 8.87 9.30
N THR A 139 -3.34 8.98 8.07
CA THR A 139 -3.15 10.20 7.25
C THR A 139 -4.37 11.08 7.04
N ILE A 140 -5.60 10.59 7.24
CA ILE A 140 -6.81 11.40 6.96
C ILE A 140 -6.94 12.55 7.98
N SER A 141 -6.50 12.37 9.22
CA SER A 141 -6.56 13.44 10.23
C SER A 141 -5.55 14.58 9.99
N THR A 142 -4.44 14.32 9.29
CA THR A 142 -3.37 15.31 9.08
C THR A 142 -3.62 16.19 7.86
N ILE A 143 -4.37 15.70 6.86
CA ILE A 143 -4.64 16.45 5.62
C ILE A 143 -5.68 17.56 5.84
N CYS A 144 -6.67 17.37 6.72
CA CYS A 144 -7.66 18.42 7.02
C CYS A 144 -7.14 19.56 7.93
N GLN A 145 -5.94 19.45 8.51
CA GLN A 145 -5.38 20.48 9.40
C GLN A 145 -4.30 21.35 8.74
N ALA A 146 -4.01 21.15 7.44
CA ALA A 146 -2.94 21.85 6.73
C ALA A 146 -3.42 22.77 5.60
N THR A 147 -4.69 23.18 5.62
CA THR A 147 -5.26 24.30 4.83
C THR A 147 -5.94 25.28 5.77
#